data_AF-A0A839VPQ1-F1
#
_entry.id   AF-A0A839VPQ1-F1
#
_cell.length_a   1.000
_cell.length_b   1.000
_cell.length_c   1.000
_cell.angle_alpha   90.00
_cell.angle_beta   90.00
_cell.angle_gamma   90.00
#
_symmetry.space_group_name_H-M   'P 1'
#
loop_
_entity.id
_entity.type
_entity.pdbx_description
1 polymer ?
#
loop_
_entity_poly.entity_id
_entity_poly.type
_entity_poly.pdbx_seq_one_letter_code
_entity_poly.pdbx_strand_id
1 'polypeptide(L)'
;MNAQFYVVKEKDTLSKISRHTGVSITALIKLNNIYNPDRIVAGKRLALTREATCRVTFQFMDKELNPIRNLSHVFQYCGKTVKEKTDELGRSYIVTDTPNDQISVFVVQLNGGWKELVTTVSDFGNKLVTLISPKIKLELKTYPHSEIDESNQGMRSEITSTTQNSLNFLTNRFKEKDPGERLQSAWSWRDGKFGIRTSEIKHKESGKPMMIVTKDHPILDFLDAYEDRPITEHHYLSVAKEIGCDVAVIKAIAEQETHGDPFWKMEGMYFPVIVFERHWFRKLTGYKFDRKTNKVISESKFSEYSDICGPEYKKQKKINNKNKYSEDETYGTKNLQLIRLSKAYKLDKEAALKSCSWGMFQIMGFNHLEAGYSTAFSFVKDMSKSEFHQFEAFKDFCLRTKRGRLRDALVSKDWEKIASHYNGNNWKNVNPDYAINLKKFFDKYSKYENYK
;
A
#
# COMPACT_ATOMS: atom_id res chain seq x y z
N MET A 1 -19.19 1.38 -32.45
CA MET A 1 -18.50 2.47 -31.71
C MET A 1 -17.38 2.96 -32.59
N ASN A 2 -17.30 4.26 -32.86
CA ASN A 2 -16.17 4.85 -33.59
C ASN A 2 -14.92 4.80 -32.71
N ALA A 3 -13.78 4.42 -33.29
CA ALA A 3 -12.52 4.38 -32.55
C ALA A 3 -12.11 5.79 -32.11
N GLN A 4 -11.66 5.95 -30.85
CA GLN A 4 -11.16 7.24 -30.35
C GLN A 4 -9.74 7.57 -30.83
N PHE A 5 -8.97 6.54 -31.22
CA PHE A 5 -7.60 6.67 -31.68
C PHE A 5 -7.32 5.80 -32.91
N TYR A 6 -6.36 6.22 -33.72
CA TYR A 6 -5.77 5.45 -34.82
C TYR A 6 -4.25 5.30 -34.58
N VAL A 7 -3.71 4.09 -34.77
CA VAL A 7 -2.26 3.86 -34.70
C VAL A 7 -1.70 3.94 -36.11
N VAL A 8 -0.81 4.90 -36.36
CA VAL A 8 -0.16 5.10 -37.66
C VAL A 8 0.63 3.85 -38.03
N LYS A 9 0.39 3.31 -39.23
CA LYS A 9 1.12 2.17 -39.77
C LYS A 9 2.26 2.64 -40.68
N GLU A 10 3.16 1.72 -41.02
CA GLU A 10 4.21 2.00 -42.00
C GLU A 10 3.57 2.42 -43.35
N LYS A 11 4.09 3.48 -43.97
CA LYS A 11 3.59 4.08 -45.23
C LYS A 11 2.19 4.70 -45.19
N ASP A 12 1.64 4.94 -43.99
CA ASP A 12 0.43 5.75 -43.83
C ASP A 12 0.70 7.23 -44.17
N THR A 13 -0.34 7.89 -44.69
CA THR A 13 -0.38 9.35 -44.85
C THR A 13 -1.66 9.89 -44.22
N LEU A 14 -1.71 11.17 -43.84
CA LEU A 14 -2.94 11.75 -43.28
C LEU A 14 -4.14 11.61 -44.21
N SER A 15 -3.94 11.65 -45.53
CA SER A 15 -4.99 11.42 -46.52
C SER A 15 -5.54 9.99 -46.48
N LYS A 16 -4.67 8.98 -46.34
CA LYS A 16 -5.09 7.57 -46.17
C LYS A 16 -5.87 7.37 -44.87
N ILE A 17 -5.36 7.94 -43.78
CA ILE A 17 -5.99 7.85 -42.45
C ILE A 17 -7.35 8.57 -42.46
N SER A 18 -7.43 9.75 -43.06
CA SER A 18 -8.67 10.52 -43.21
C SER A 18 -9.74 9.73 -43.97
N ARG A 19 -9.37 9.09 -45.08
CA ARG A 19 -10.29 8.24 -45.86
C ARG A 19 -10.74 7.01 -45.08
N HIS A 20 -9.84 6.41 -44.30
CA HIS A 20 -10.13 5.21 -43.52
C HIS A 20 -11.01 5.48 -42.30
N THR A 21 -10.79 6.61 -41.62
CA THR A 21 -11.44 6.95 -40.35
C THR A 21 -12.65 7.87 -40.50
N GLY A 22 -12.81 8.51 -41.67
CA GLY A 22 -13.83 9.53 -41.92
C GLY A 22 -13.52 10.90 -41.29
N VAL A 23 -12.37 11.05 -40.61
CA VAL A 23 -11.97 12.32 -39.98
C VAL A 23 -11.16 13.14 -40.99
N SER A 24 -11.57 14.38 -41.27
CA SER A 24 -10.86 15.23 -42.22
C SER A 24 -9.39 15.46 -41.83
N ILE A 25 -8.53 15.65 -42.84
CA ILE A 25 -7.10 15.96 -42.63
C ILE A 25 -6.93 17.18 -41.72
N THR A 26 -7.72 18.24 -41.91
CA THR A 26 -7.70 19.44 -41.06
C THR A 26 -8.06 19.13 -39.61
N ALA A 27 -9.06 18.27 -39.38
CA ALA A 27 -9.41 17.84 -38.03
C ALA A 27 -8.32 16.98 -37.40
N LEU A 28 -7.71 16.06 -38.15
CA LEU A 28 -6.57 15.25 -37.67
C LEU A 28 -5.39 16.13 -37.27
N ILE A 29 -5.06 17.15 -38.08
CA ILE A 29 -3.99 18.11 -37.78
C ILE A 29 -4.28 18.85 -36.48
N LYS A 30 -5.49 19.42 -36.34
CA LYS A 30 -5.90 20.20 -35.16
C LYS A 30 -5.95 19.35 -33.89
N LEU A 31 -6.55 18.15 -33.95
CA LEU A 31 -6.71 17.26 -32.79
C LEU A 31 -5.38 16.71 -32.25
N ASN A 32 -4.34 16.67 -33.08
CA ASN A 32 -3.07 16.01 -32.75
C ASN A 32 -1.87 16.94 -32.77
N ASN A 33 -2.11 18.25 -32.89
CA ASN A 33 -1.07 19.28 -32.99
C ASN A 33 0.01 18.96 -34.05
N ILE A 34 -0.41 18.54 -35.25
CA ILE A 34 0.53 18.12 -36.29
C ILE A 34 1.05 19.36 -37.03
N TYR A 35 2.30 19.74 -36.77
CA TYR A 35 2.92 20.89 -37.42
C TYR A 35 3.22 20.67 -38.91
N ASN A 36 3.74 19.50 -39.28
CA ASN A 36 3.99 19.13 -40.67
C ASN A 36 3.09 17.94 -41.07
N PRO A 37 2.05 18.16 -41.90
CA PRO A 37 1.11 17.13 -42.35
C PRO A 37 1.74 15.95 -43.11
N ASP A 38 2.88 16.17 -43.75
CA ASP A 38 3.58 15.17 -44.56
C ASP A 38 4.49 14.26 -43.72
N ARG A 39 4.68 14.59 -42.43
CA ARG A 39 5.56 13.87 -41.52
C ARG A 39 4.79 13.28 -40.35
N ILE A 40 4.31 12.05 -40.52
CA ILE A 40 3.74 11.21 -39.44
C ILE A 40 4.60 9.97 -39.21
N VAL A 41 4.72 9.55 -37.95
CA VAL A 41 5.62 8.47 -37.53
C VAL A 41 4.81 7.19 -37.29
N ALA A 42 5.23 6.09 -37.90
CA ALA A 42 4.63 4.78 -37.65
C ALA A 42 4.68 4.42 -36.15
N GLY A 43 3.61 3.83 -35.63
CA GLY A 43 3.41 3.55 -34.21
C GLY A 43 2.83 4.73 -33.41
N LYS A 44 2.81 5.96 -33.95
CA LYS A 44 2.18 7.10 -33.26
C LYS A 44 0.65 6.90 -33.18
N ARG A 45 0.07 7.18 -32.01
CA ARG A 45 -1.39 7.22 -31.83
C ARG A 45 -1.91 8.61 -32.18
N LEU A 46 -2.89 8.68 -33.07
CA LEU A 46 -3.61 9.89 -33.43
C LEU A 46 -5.02 9.84 -32.85
N ALA A 47 -5.41 10.88 -32.10
CA ALA A 47 -6.78 11.11 -31.66
C ALA A 47 -7.68 11.39 -32.87
N LEU A 48 -8.84 10.73 -32.89
CA LEU A 48 -9.86 10.87 -33.93
C LEU A 48 -11.05 11.73 -33.49
N THR A 49 -11.13 12.05 -32.19
CA THR A 49 -12.27 12.78 -31.61
C THR A 49 -11.78 13.87 -30.68
N ARG A 50 -12.61 14.91 -30.50
CA ARG A 50 -12.34 15.96 -29.50
C ARG A 50 -12.27 15.39 -28.09
N GLU A 51 -13.08 14.40 -27.75
CA GLU A 51 -13.02 13.74 -26.44
C GLU A 51 -11.63 13.12 -26.20
N ALA A 52 -11.06 12.43 -27.17
CA ALA A 52 -9.74 11.82 -27.04
C ALA A 52 -8.59 12.83 -26.84
N THR A 53 -8.80 14.10 -27.24
CA THR A 53 -7.81 15.18 -27.13
C THR A 53 -8.08 16.11 -25.95
N CYS A 54 -9.33 16.47 -25.67
CA CYS A 54 -9.70 17.58 -24.79
C CYS A 54 -10.37 17.11 -23.49
N ARG A 55 -10.44 15.81 -23.24
CA ARG A 55 -11.02 15.28 -22.01
C ARG A 55 -10.07 15.48 -20.84
N VAL A 56 -10.57 16.13 -19.79
CA VAL A 56 -9.92 16.20 -18.48
C VAL A 56 -10.76 15.40 -17.51
N THR A 57 -10.15 14.38 -16.91
CA THR A 57 -10.76 13.55 -15.88
C THR A 57 -10.28 14.02 -14.52
N PHE A 58 -11.21 14.22 -13.60
CA PHE A 58 -10.96 14.61 -12.23
C PHE A 58 -11.25 13.44 -11.30
N GLN A 59 -10.34 13.18 -10.36
CA GLN A 59 -10.46 12.16 -9.34
C GLN A 59 -10.45 12.84 -7.97
N PHE A 60 -11.58 12.84 -7.27
CA PHE A 60 -11.75 13.46 -5.96
C PHE A 60 -11.59 12.40 -4.87
N MET A 61 -10.68 12.62 -3.93
CA MET A 61 -10.31 11.67 -2.88
C MET A 61 -10.24 12.36 -1.52
N ASP A 62 -10.49 11.62 -0.44
CA ASP A 62 -10.25 12.08 0.92
C ASP A 62 -8.79 11.86 1.35
N LYS A 63 -8.48 12.22 2.59
CA LYS A 63 -7.12 12.11 3.17
C LYS A 63 -6.54 10.70 3.09
N GLU A 64 -7.39 9.68 3.12
CA GLU A 64 -7.02 8.27 3.10
C GLU A 64 -7.13 7.67 1.69
N LEU A 65 -7.18 8.53 0.67
CA LEU A 65 -7.30 8.15 -0.73
C LEU A 65 -8.63 7.44 -1.04
N ASN A 66 -9.69 7.76 -0.30
CA ASN A 66 -11.04 7.28 -0.61
C ASN A 66 -11.81 8.20 -1.56
N PRO A 67 -12.47 7.71 -2.63
CA PRO A 67 -13.17 8.57 -3.55
C PRO A 67 -14.34 9.23 -2.88
N ILE A 68 -14.46 10.54 -3.06
CA ILE A 68 -15.57 11.30 -2.53
C ILE A 68 -16.72 11.18 -3.53
N ARG A 69 -17.71 10.35 -3.20
CA ARG A 69 -18.89 10.06 -4.04
C ARG A 69 -19.95 11.14 -3.94
N ASN A 70 -20.75 11.29 -5.01
CA ASN A 70 -21.92 12.19 -5.03
C ASN A 70 -21.56 13.63 -4.64
N LEU A 71 -20.30 14.02 -4.83
CA LEU A 71 -19.79 15.35 -4.51
C LEU A 71 -20.26 16.31 -5.60
N SER A 72 -21.17 17.21 -5.23
CA SER A 72 -21.58 18.29 -6.13
C SER A 72 -20.40 19.20 -6.40
N HIS A 73 -20.08 19.35 -7.69
CA HIS A 73 -18.98 20.17 -8.16
C HIS A 73 -19.40 20.95 -9.41
N VAL A 74 -18.66 22.01 -9.70
CA VAL A 74 -18.82 22.82 -10.89
C VAL A 74 -17.50 22.92 -11.62
N PHE A 75 -17.54 22.69 -12.93
CA PHE A 75 -16.47 23.07 -13.84
C PHE A 75 -16.85 24.36 -14.54
N GLN A 76 -15.96 25.35 -14.51
CA GLN A 76 -16.05 26.57 -15.30
C GLN A 76 -14.90 26.60 -16.30
N TYR A 77 -15.21 26.73 -17.59
CA TYR A 77 -14.23 26.82 -18.67
C TYR A 77 -14.83 27.60 -19.83
N CYS A 78 -14.06 28.46 -20.50
CA CYS A 78 -14.50 29.23 -21.68
C CYS A 78 -15.89 29.89 -21.53
N GLY A 79 -16.22 30.45 -20.36
CA GLY A 79 -17.53 31.06 -20.07
C GLY A 79 -18.69 30.07 -19.86
N LYS A 80 -18.45 28.76 -20.02
CA LYS A 80 -19.42 27.68 -19.77
C LYS A 80 -19.32 27.22 -18.32
N THR A 81 -20.45 26.82 -17.77
CA THR A 81 -20.58 26.28 -16.41
C THR A 81 -21.25 24.91 -16.50
N VAL A 82 -20.62 23.88 -15.95
CA VAL A 82 -21.12 22.51 -15.94
C VAL A 82 -21.21 22.06 -14.48
N LYS A 83 -22.43 21.77 -14.02
CA LYS A 83 -22.70 21.30 -12.65
C LYS A 83 -22.93 19.80 -12.68
N GLU A 84 -22.14 19.06 -11.92
CA GLU A 84 -22.15 17.60 -11.93
C GLU A 84 -21.96 17.05 -10.52
N LYS A 85 -22.09 15.73 -10.41
CA LYS A 85 -21.72 15.00 -9.20
C LYS A 85 -20.71 13.91 -9.53
N THR A 86 -19.80 13.65 -8.60
CA THR A 86 -18.86 12.55 -8.77
C THR A 86 -19.56 11.21 -8.74
N ASP A 87 -19.06 10.27 -9.56
CA ASP A 87 -19.54 8.89 -9.62
C ASP A 87 -19.15 8.05 -8.39
N GLU A 88 -19.43 6.76 -8.42
CA GLU A 88 -19.10 5.81 -7.35
C GLU A 88 -17.59 5.65 -7.11
N LEU A 89 -16.77 5.99 -8.10
CA LEU A 89 -15.32 6.01 -8.02
C LEU A 89 -14.79 7.40 -7.71
N GLY A 90 -15.63 8.37 -7.36
CA GLY A 90 -15.22 9.74 -7.05
C GLY A 90 -14.69 10.49 -8.27
N ARG A 91 -15.08 10.05 -9.47
CA ARG A 91 -14.62 10.61 -10.73
C ARG A 91 -15.68 11.51 -11.33
N SER A 92 -15.19 12.48 -12.09
CA SER A 92 -15.98 13.27 -13.01
C SER A 92 -15.08 13.68 -14.17
N TYR A 93 -15.64 14.02 -15.32
CA TYR A 93 -14.84 14.47 -16.45
C TYR A 93 -15.53 15.59 -17.21
N ILE A 94 -14.74 16.33 -17.95
CA ILE A 94 -15.22 17.34 -18.88
C ILE A 94 -14.43 17.24 -20.18
N VAL A 95 -15.08 17.59 -21.30
CA VAL A 95 -14.42 17.73 -22.60
C VAL A 95 -14.43 19.21 -22.95
N THR A 96 -13.25 19.83 -22.96
CA THR A 96 -13.11 21.26 -23.28
C THR A 96 -13.22 21.51 -24.79
N ASP A 97 -13.27 22.79 -25.20
CA ASP A 97 -13.38 23.16 -26.61
C ASP A 97 -12.02 23.02 -27.31
N THR A 98 -10.95 23.41 -26.62
CA THR A 98 -9.57 23.28 -27.08
C THR A 98 -8.71 22.59 -26.02
N PRO A 99 -7.57 21.97 -26.41
CA PRO A 99 -6.66 21.36 -25.46
C PRO A 99 -5.91 22.38 -24.59
N ASN A 100 -6.10 23.69 -24.73
CA ASN A 100 -5.45 24.70 -23.89
C ASN A 100 -6.44 25.53 -23.05
N ASP A 101 -7.67 25.05 -22.90
CA ASP A 101 -8.69 25.77 -22.14
C ASP A 101 -8.41 25.70 -20.64
N GLN A 102 -8.53 26.84 -19.97
CA GLN A 102 -8.48 26.92 -18.51
C GLN A 102 -9.79 26.41 -17.91
N ILE A 103 -9.67 25.57 -16.87
CA ILE A 103 -10.76 24.93 -16.16
C ILE A 103 -10.61 25.26 -14.68
N SER A 104 -11.58 25.99 -14.13
CA SER A 104 -11.71 26.24 -12.69
C SER A 104 -12.69 25.24 -12.09
N VAL A 105 -12.29 24.58 -11.00
CA VAL A 105 -13.06 23.52 -10.34
C VAL A 105 -13.54 24.01 -8.99
N PHE A 106 -14.85 23.98 -8.80
CA PHE A 106 -15.50 24.35 -7.54
C PHE A 106 -16.20 23.16 -6.93
N VAL A 107 -16.25 23.09 -5.60
CA VAL A 107 -17.05 22.09 -4.87
C VAL A 107 -17.97 22.76 -3.87
N VAL A 108 -19.10 22.11 -3.60
CA VAL A 108 -20.03 22.57 -2.57
C VAL A 108 -19.44 22.36 -1.18
N GLN A 109 -19.53 23.40 -0.35
CA GLN A 109 -19.19 23.37 1.06
C GLN A 109 -20.39 22.89 1.90
N LEU A 110 -20.16 22.50 3.16
CA LEU A 110 -21.22 22.04 4.06
C LEU A 110 -22.27 23.13 4.37
N ASN A 111 -21.87 24.40 4.31
CA ASN A 111 -22.77 25.55 4.48
C ASN A 111 -23.56 25.90 3.20
N GLY A 112 -23.43 25.12 2.12
CA GLY A 112 -24.07 25.36 0.83
C GLY A 112 -23.33 26.33 -0.10
N GLY A 113 -22.22 26.92 0.33
CA GLY A 113 -21.37 27.79 -0.50
C GLY A 113 -20.52 27.03 -1.53
N TRP A 114 -20.01 27.71 -2.54
CA TRP A 114 -19.06 27.14 -3.50
C TRP A 114 -17.63 27.56 -3.15
N LYS A 115 -16.71 26.60 -3.14
CA LYS A 115 -15.28 26.85 -2.95
C LYS A 115 -14.50 26.42 -4.19
N GLU A 116 -13.69 27.32 -4.74
CA GLU A 116 -12.71 26.97 -5.75
C GLU A 116 -11.61 26.09 -5.13
N LEU A 117 -11.34 24.94 -5.75
CA LEU A 117 -10.29 24.03 -5.33
C LEU A 117 -9.01 24.24 -6.11
N VAL A 118 -9.15 24.30 -7.43
CA VAL A 118 -8.02 24.34 -8.35
C VAL A 118 -8.46 24.98 -9.65
N THR A 119 -7.52 25.67 -10.28
CA THR A 119 -7.58 26.01 -11.68
C THR A 119 -6.50 25.22 -12.41
N THR A 120 -6.87 24.56 -13.50
CA THR A 120 -5.97 23.79 -14.36
C THR A 120 -6.21 24.13 -15.81
N VAL A 121 -5.41 23.57 -16.72
CA VAL A 121 -5.59 23.70 -18.16
C VAL A 121 -5.83 22.30 -18.72
N SER A 122 -6.68 22.14 -19.73
CA SER A 122 -6.68 20.91 -20.54
C SER A 122 -5.31 20.69 -21.20
N ASP A 123 -5.08 19.55 -21.82
CA ASP A 123 -3.87 19.29 -22.62
C ASP A 123 -4.22 18.32 -23.75
N PHE A 124 -3.31 18.10 -24.71
CA PHE A 124 -3.48 17.11 -25.77
C PHE A 124 -3.48 15.68 -25.20
N GLY A 125 -4.68 15.15 -24.97
CA GLY A 125 -4.94 13.80 -24.48
C GLY A 125 -5.78 13.79 -23.20
N ASN A 126 -6.15 12.59 -22.75
CA ASN A 126 -6.91 12.41 -21.52
C ASN A 126 -6.04 12.79 -20.30
N LYS A 127 -6.13 14.04 -19.84
CA LYS A 127 -5.44 14.52 -18.64
C LYS A 127 -6.18 14.05 -17.39
N LEU A 128 -5.45 13.46 -16.43
CA LEU A 128 -5.99 13.10 -15.12
C LEU A 128 -5.52 14.10 -14.07
N VAL A 129 -6.47 14.69 -13.35
CA VAL A 129 -6.24 15.60 -12.22
C VAL A 129 -6.77 14.95 -10.95
N THR A 130 -5.91 14.70 -9.98
CA THR A 130 -6.29 14.08 -8.70
C THR A 130 -6.31 15.14 -7.61
N LEU A 131 -7.44 15.27 -6.91
CA LEU A 131 -7.67 16.22 -5.84
C LEU A 131 -7.89 15.47 -4.54
N ILE A 132 -6.99 15.69 -3.57
CA ILE A 132 -7.01 15.00 -2.27
C ILE A 132 -7.42 16.01 -1.20
N SER A 133 -8.56 15.79 -0.56
CA SER A 133 -8.98 16.55 0.61
C SER A 133 -8.09 16.20 1.81
N PRO A 134 -7.59 17.18 2.57
CA PRO A 134 -6.85 16.90 3.81
C PRO A 134 -7.77 16.44 4.96
N LYS A 135 -9.09 16.40 4.74
CA LYS A 135 -10.11 16.09 5.74
C LYS A 135 -10.96 14.89 5.31
N ILE A 136 -11.52 14.21 6.31
CA ILE A 136 -12.49 13.13 6.16
C ILE A 136 -13.86 13.66 6.59
N LYS A 137 -14.91 13.36 5.82
CA LYS A 137 -16.29 13.65 6.19
C LYS A 137 -16.89 12.43 6.88
N LEU A 138 -17.48 12.62 8.06
CA LEU A 138 -18.22 11.60 8.79
C LEU A 138 -19.68 12.05 8.93
N GLU A 139 -20.62 11.13 8.74
CA GLU A 139 -22.04 11.36 8.96
C GLU A 139 -22.46 10.81 10.33
N LEU A 140 -22.63 11.71 11.28
CA LEU A 140 -22.91 11.41 12.67
C LEU A 140 -24.28 11.95 13.07
N LYS A 141 -24.99 11.24 13.95
CA LYS A 141 -26.18 11.74 14.64
C LYS A 141 -25.75 12.19 16.03
N THR A 142 -26.00 13.46 16.37
CA THR A 142 -25.79 13.99 17.72
C THR A 142 -27.07 13.88 18.53
N TYR A 143 -26.93 13.73 19.84
CA TYR A 143 -28.05 13.77 20.79
C TYR A 143 -27.92 15.00 21.70
N PRO A 144 -29.04 15.56 22.17
CA PRO A 144 -29.02 16.60 23.20
C PRO A 144 -28.22 16.12 24.41
N HIS A 145 -27.41 17.01 24.99
CA HIS A 145 -26.79 16.70 26.26
C HIS A 145 -27.88 16.61 27.32
N SER A 146 -27.90 15.55 28.13
CA SER A 146 -28.83 15.45 29.25
C SER A 146 -28.57 16.62 30.20
N GLU A 147 -29.60 17.42 30.47
CA GLU A 147 -29.60 18.45 31.51
C GLU A 147 -29.42 17.75 32.86
N ILE A 148 -28.17 17.50 33.25
CA ILE A 148 -27.82 17.07 34.59
C ILE A 148 -27.15 18.27 35.25
N ASP A 149 -27.76 18.67 36.36
CA ASP A 149 -27.42 19.78 37.24
C ASP A 149 -25.90 20.03 37.33
N GLU A 150 -25.46 21.25 36.98
CA GLU A 150 -24.04 21.64 36.92
C GLU A 150 -23.36 21.72 38.31
N SER A 151 -24.06 21.34 39.38
CA SER A 151 -23.63 21.47 40.78
C SER A 151 -22.64 20.39 41.25
N ASN A 152 -22.33 19.37 40.44
CA ASN A 152 -21.35 18.33 40.77
C ASN A 152 -20.25 18.20 39.69
N GLN A 153 -19.44 19.24 39.52
CA GLN A 153 -18.14 19.12 38.83
C GLN A 153 -17.10 18.45 39.74
N GLY A 154 -17.23 17.13 39.90
CA GLY A 154 -16.14 16.29 40.40
C GLY A 154 -15.13 16.02 39.28
N MET A 155 -13.92 16.55 39.45
CA MET A 155 -12.65 16.25 38.75
C MET A 155 -12.73 15.64 37.34
N ARG A 156 -12.23 16.41 36.37
CA ARG A 156 -11.83 15.91 35.04
C ARG A 156 -10.72 14.86 35.24
N SER A 157 -11.09 13.59 35.38
CA SER A 157 -10.11 12.50 35.42
C SER A 157 -9.49 12.38 34.04
N GLU A 158 -8.23 12.81 33.92
CA GLU A 158 -7.39 12.42 32.79
C GLU A 158 -7.35 10.89 32.76
N ILE A 159 -7.94 10.29 31.73
CA ILE A 159 -7.83 8.86 31.47
C ILE A 159 -6.37 8.59 31.13
N THR A 160 -5.58 8.28 32.14
CA THR A 160 -4.24 7.72 31.99
C THR A 160 -4.42 6.27 31.55
N SER A 161 -4.36 6.05 30.24
CA SER A 161 -4.43 4.71 29.66
C SER A 161 -3.19 3.92 30.06
N THR A 162 -3.31 3.03 31.03
CA THR A 162 -2.31 2.01 31.33
C THR A 162 -2.28 0.98 30.19
N THR A 163 -1.10 0.81 29.62
CA THR A 163 -0.79 0.17 28.33
C THR A 163 -1.08 -1.34 28.26
N GLN A 164 -1.34 -2.02 29.39
CA GLN A 164 -1.56 -3.46 29.44
C GLN A 164 -3.02 -3.88 29.21
N ASN A 165 -4.00 -3.02 29.53
CA ASN A 165 -5.41 -3.34 29.32
C ASN A 165 -5.87 -3.12 27.87
N SER A 166 -5.17 -2.30 27.08
CA SER A 166 -5.58 -1.94 25.72
C SER A 166 -5.51 -3.11 24.73
N LEU A 167 -4.55 -4.04 24.86
CA LEU A 167 -4.43 -5.17 23.93
C LEU A 167 -5.55 -6.19 24.13
N ASN A 168 -5.89 -6.52 25.38
CA ASN A 168 -7.03 -7.39 25.73
C ASN A 168 -8.37 -6.72 25.40
N PHE A 169 -8.47 -5.39 25.54
CA PHE A 169 -9.68 -4.64 25.18
C PHE A 169 -9.90 -4.58 23.65
N LEU A 170 -8.82 -4.39 22.88
CA LEU A 170 -8.85 -4.39 21.41
C LEU A 170 -9.12 -5.81 20.89
N THR A 171 -8.35 -6.81 21.31
CA THR A 171 -8.51 -8.21 20.85
C THR A 171 -9.86 -8.83 21.21
N ASN A 172 -10.47 -8.47 22.35
CA ASN A 172 -11.82 -8.94 22.69
C ASN A 172 -12.95 -8.13 22.03
N ARG A 173 -12.81 -6.80 21.82
CA ARG A 173 -13.82 -6.03 21.07
C ARG A 173 -13.89 -6.43 19.60
N PHE A 174 -12.78 -6.79 19.00
CA PHE A 174 -12.72 -7.15 17.58
C PHE A 174 -13.30 -8.54 17.26
N LYS A 175 -13.68 -9.34 18.26
CA LYS A 175 -14.31 -10.65 18.06
C LYS A 175 -15.83 -10.58 17.84
N GLU A 176 -16.48 -9.49 18.22
CA GLU A 176 -17.93 -9.33 18.06
C GLU A 176 -18.24 -8.12 17.18
N LYS A 177 -19.07 -8.33 16.14
CA LYS A 177 -19.74 -7.23 15.46
C LYS A 177 -20.66 -6.56 16.49
N ASP A 178 -20.33 -5.36 16.93
CA ASP A 178 -21.22 -4.58 17.79
C ASP A 178 -22.50 -4.23 17.00
N PRO A 179 -23.72 -4.54 17.48
CA PRO A 179 -24.97 -4.39 16.71
C PRO A 179 -25.29 -2.96 16.23
N GLY A 180 -24.53 -1.95 16.67
CA GLY A 180 -24.72 -0.53 16.34
C GLY A 180 -23.62 0.13 15.49
N GLU A 181 -22.63 -0.61 14.96
CA GLU A 181 -21.57 -0.02 14.13
C GLU A 181 -22.05 0.42 12.74
N ARG A 182 -21.91 1.72 12.44
CA ARG A 182 -22.16 2.29 11.11
C ARG A 182 -20.88 2.53 10.33
N LEU A 183 -20.81 2.05 9.10
CA LEU A 183 -19.69 2.30 8.19
C LEU A 183 -19.81 3.69 7.54
N GLN A 184 -18.70 4.43 7.51
CA GLN A 184 -18.61 5.83 7.06
C GLN A 184 -17.78 6.01 5.78
N SER A 185 -16.92 5.04 5.41
CA SER A 185 -16.03 5.20 4.25
C SER A 185 -16.76 5.07 2.91
N ALA A 186 -16.32 5.85 1.93
CA ALA A 186 -16.83 5.82 0.58
C ALA A 186 -16.17 4.75 -0.32
N TRP A 187 -15.01 4.15 0.02
CA TRP A 187 -14.63 2.86 -0.61
C TRP A 187 -15.40 1.72 0.05
N SER A 188 -16.39 1.24 -0.68
CA SER A 188 -16.90 -0.10 -0.57
C SER A 188 -15.86 -1.12 -1.04
N TRP A 189 -14.95 -1.58 -0.18
CA TRP A 189 -14.19 -2.81 -0.50
C TRP A 189 -14.96 -4.11 -0.16
N ARG A 190 -16.28 -4.00 -0.43
CA ARG A 190 -17.17 -5.01 -1.02
C ARG A 190 -17.87 -5.96 -0.06
N ASP A 191 -18.69 -5.37 0.83
CA ASP A 191 -19.90 -5.95 1.48
C ASP A 191 -20.33 -5.14 2.73
N GLY A 192 -19.83 -3.91 2.94
CA GLY A 192 -19.98 -3.20 4.22
C GLY A 192 -19.07 -3.74 5.34
N LYS A 193 -18.07 -4.55 4.97
CA LYS A 193 -17.13 -5.19 5.90
C LYS A 193 -16.03 -4.27 6.40
N PHE A 194 -15.78 -3.13 5.77
CA PHE A 194 -14.57 -2.38 6.04
C PHE A 194 -14.63 -0.87 5.76
N GLY A 195 -14.00 -0.09 6.63
CA GLY A 195 -13.67 1.33 6.51
C GLY A 195 -13.64 2.03 7.87
N ILE A 196 -13.75 3.35 7.88
CA ILE A 196 -14.01 4.07 9.13
C ILE A 196 -15.42 3.71 9.60
N ARG A 197 -15.54 3.29 10.86
CA ARG A 197 -16.79 2.93 11.50
C ARG A 197 -17.06 3.87 12.66
N THR A 198 -18.34 4.00 12.98
CA THR A 198 -18.80 4.80 14.11
C THR A 198 -19.76 3.96 14.92
N SER A 199 -19.51 3.82 16.22
CA SER A 199 -20.44 3.19 17.16
C SER A 199 -20.86 4.18 18.23
N GLU A 200 -22.12 4.07 18.63
CA GLU A 200 -22.69 4.83 19.73
C GLU A 200 -22.58 4.00 21.01
N ILE A 201 -21.99 4.58 22.05
CA ILE A 201 -21.94 3.97 23.38
C ILE A 201 -22.37 4.97 24.45
N LYS A 202 -22.81 4.46 25.61
CA LYS A 202 -22.92 5.28 26.83
C LYS A 202 -21.61 5.20 27.60
N HIS A 203 -21.03 6.34 27.93
CA HIS A 203 -19.84 6.39 28.77
C HIS A 203 -20.15 5.76 30.13
N LYS A 204 -19.38 4.74 30.56
CA LYS A 204 -19.72 3.90 31.71
C LYS A 204 -19.86 4.68 33.02
N GLU A 205 -19.07 5.74 33.20
CA GLU A 205 -19.05 6.52 34.44
C GLU A 205 -19.97 7.75 34.42
N SER A 206 -20.16 8.36 33.24
CA SER A 206 -20.91 9.63 33.14
C SER A 206 -22.30 9.47 32.53
N GLY A 207 -22.64 8.29 32.02
CA GLY A 207 -23.92 8.02 31.34
C GLY A 207 -24.12 8.77 30.03
N LYS A 208 -23.17 9.65 29.64
CA LYS A 208 -23.27 10.53 28.48
C LYS A 208 -23.17 9.74 27.16
N PRO A 209 -23.94 10.13 26.13
CA PRO A 209 -23.79 9.55 24.81
C PRO A 209 -22.40 9.91 24.26
N MET A 210 -21.66 8.90 23.83
CA MET A 210 -20.32 9.03 23.26
C MET A 210 -20.29 8.32 21.91
N MET A 211 -19.70 8.97 20.92
CA MET A 211 -19.50 8.40 19.60
C MET A 211 -18.04 7.98 19.45
N ILE A 212 -17.81 6.70 19.25
CA ILE A 212 -16.47 6.17 18.95
C ILE A 212 -16.32 6.12 17.45
N VAL A 213 -15.24 6.70 16.93
CA VAL A 213 -14.82 6.55 15.54
C VAL A 213 -13.66 5.56 15.51
N THR A 214 -13.87 4.40 14.89
CA THR A 214 -12.82 3.39 14.69
C THR A 214 -12.40 3.36 13.22
N LYS A 215 -11.12 3.13 12.93
CA LYS A 215 -10.66 2.77 11.59
C LYS A 215 -10.74 1.25 11.43
N ASP A 216 -10.66 0.74 10.20
CA ASP A 216 -10.28 -0.66 9.96
C ASP A 216 -8.94 -0.93 10.63
N HIS A 217 -8.97 -1.35 11.89
CA HIS A 217 -7.93 -2.20 12.40
C HIS A 217 -8.28 -3.60 11.92
N PRO A 218 -7.43 -4.21 11.09
CA PRO A 218 -7.54 -5.64 10.86
C PRO A 218 -7.56 -6.32 12.23
N ILE A 219 -8.41 -7.33 12.38
CA ILE A 219 -8.24 -8.26 13.49
C ILE A 219 -6.86 -8.89 13.24
N LEU A 220 -5.85 -8.40 13.95
CA LEU A 220 -4.48 -8.90 13.90
C LEU A 220 -4.40 -10.12 14.81
N ASP A 221 -5.32 -11.08 14.63
CA ASP A 221 -5.35 -12.34 15.39
C ASP A 221 -4.06 -13.15 15.21
N PHE A 222 -3.34 -12.87 14.13
CA PHE A 222 -2.02 -13.40 13.80
C PHE A 222 -0.86 -12.74 14.55
N LEU A 223 -1.06 -11.58 15.20
CA LEU A 223 -0.05 -10.97 16.06
C LEU A 223 -0.32 -11.32 17.53
N ASP A 224 0.75 -11.41 18.31
CA ASP A 224 0.73 -11.57 19.77
C ASP A 224 1.22 -10.30 20.46
N ALA A 225 1.07 -10.25 21.79
CA ALA A 225 1.57 -9.15 22.59
C ALA A 225 3.10 -9.08 22.54
N TYR A 226 3.63 -7.89 22.25
CA TYR A 226 5.07 -7.66 22.33
C TYR A 226 5.56 -7.82 23.78
N GLU A 227 6.60 -8.63 23.93
CA GLU A 227 7.37 -8.82 25.15
C GLU A 227 8.77 -8.25 24.93
N ASP A 228 9.22 -7.41 25.88
CA ASP A 228 10.54 -6.79 25.81
C ASP A 228 11.65 -7.80 26.16
N ARG A 229 11.98 -8.65 25.20
CA ARG A 229 13.06 -9.65 25.28
C ARG A 229 14.08 -9.42 24.17
N PRO A 230 15.02 -8.48 24.37
CA PRO A 230 16.03 -8.16 23.38
C PRO A 230 17.06 -9.28 23.20
N ILE A 231 17.73 -9.30 22.05
CA ILE A 231 18.84 -10.23 21.80
C ILE A 231 20.08 -9.74 22.56
N THR A 232 20.68 -10.61 23.38
CA THR A 232 21.91 -10.32 24.12
C THR A 232 23.12 -10.91 23.40
N GLU A 233 24.32 -10.46 23.74
CA GLU A 233 25.57 -11.06 23.24
C GLU A 233 25.67 -12.56 23.59
N HIS A 234 25.13 -12.98 24.74
CA HIS A 234 25.11 -14.40 25.11
C HIS A 234 24.24 -15.23 24.16
N HIS A 235 23.09 -14.69 23.74
CA HIS A 235 22.26 -15.34 22.72
C HIS A 235 23.02 -15.49 21.40
N TYR A 236 23.68 -14.42 20.94
CA TYR A 236 24.51 -14.48 19.73
C TYR A 236 25.57 -15.58 19.81
N LEU A 237 26.30 -15.68 20.93
CA LEU A 237 27.32 -16.71 21.14
C LEU A 237 26.72 -18.14 21.11
N SER A 238 25.58 -18.35 21.78
CA SER A 238 24.90 -19.66 21.79
C SER A 238 24.47 -20.08 20.39
N VAL A 239 23.78 -19.20 19.68
CA VAL A 239 23.26 -19.51 18.33
C VAL A 239 24.39 -19.67 17.32
N ALA A 240 25.43 -18.84 17.40
CA ALA A 240 26.63 -18.99 16.58
C ALA A 240 27.29 -20.37 16.78
N LYS A 241 27.38 -20.84 18.03
CA LYS A 241 27.88 -22.18 18.35
C LYS A 241 26.98 -23.29 17.81
N GLU A 242 25.66 -23.17 17.92
CA GLU A 242 24.71 -24.15 17.40
C GLU A 242 24.75 -24.24 15.85
N ILE A 243 24.86 -23.10 15.17
CA ILE A 243 25.03 -23.05 13.70
C ILE A 243 26.44 -23.52 13.30
N GLY A 244 27.45 -23.22 14.11
CA GLY A 244 28.87 -23.45 13.83
C GLY A 244 29.53 -22.33 13.02
N CYS A 245 29.00 -21.10 13.10
CA CYS A 245 29.52 -19.93 12.37
C CYS A 245 29.99 -18.84 13.34
N ASP A 246 30.60 -17.77 12.82
CA ASP A 246 31.00 -16.62 13.64
C ASP A 246 29.78 -15.76 14.02
N VAL A 247 29.82 -15.15 15.21
CA VAL A 247 28.81 -14.16 15.64
C VAL A 247 28.72 -13.00 14.65
N ALA A 248 29.86 -12.55 14.11
CA ALA A 248 29.91 -11.52 13.08
C ALA A 248 29.12 -11.86 11.81
N VAL A 249 28.98 -13.14 11.43
CA VAL A 249 28.15 -13.57 10.28
C VAL A 249 26.67 -13.30 10.57
N ILE A 250 26.21 -13.66 11.77
CA ILE A 250 24.81 -13.47 12.18
C ILE A 250 24.48 -11.97 12.24
N LYS A 251 25.35 -11.16 12.85
CA LYS A 251 25.19 -9.70 12.92
C LYS A 251 25.22 -9.05 11.53
N ALA A 252 26.02 -9.57 10.60
CA ALA A 252 26.05 -9.10 9.22
C ALA A 252 24.72 -9.34 8.49
N ILE A 253 24.04 -10.45 8.75
CA ILE A 253 22.71 -10.74 8.17
C ILE A 253 21.67 -9.80 8.77
N ALA A 254 21.63 -9.63 10.09
CA ALA A 254 20.71 -8.68 10.73
C ALA A 254 20.87 -7.24 10.19
N GLU A 255 22.12 -6.80 10.01
CA GLU A 255 22.44 -5.49 9.42
C GLU A 255 21.98 -5.39 7.95
N GLN A 256 22.17 -6.45 7.18
CA GLN A 256 21.78 -6.51 5.76
C GLN A 256 20.26 -6.46 5.56
N GLU A 257 19.50 -7.10 6.44
CA GLU A 257 18.04 -7.23 6.28
C GLU A 257 17.28 -6.02 6.81
N THR A 258 17.60 -5.54 8.01
CA THR A 258 16.85 -4.44 8.64
C THR A 258 17.73 -3.39 9.31
N HIS A 259 19.05 -3.40 9.09
CA HIS A 259 20.00 -2.63 9.90
C HIS A 259 19.91 -2.97 11.40
N GLY A 260 19.50 -4.21 11.70
CA GLY A 260 19.30 -4.68 13.06
C GLY A 260 17.96 -4.27 13.69
N ASP A 261 17.09 -3.50 13.04
CA ASP A 261 15.81 -3.07 13.61
C ASP A 261 14.75 -4.20 13.52
N PRO A 262 14.26 -4.77 14.65
CA PRO A 262 13.32 -5.88 14.64
C PRO A 262 11.85 -5.43 14.67
N PHE A 263 11.58 -4.29 15.30
CA PHE A 263 10.25 -3.75 15.57
C PHE A 263 10.17 -2.25 15.24
N TRP A 264 8.95 -1.76 15.08
CA TRP A 264 8.63 -0.34 15.00
C TRP A 264 7.39 -0.04 15.82
N LYS A 265 7.27 1.21 16.28
CA LYS A 265 6.19 1.64 17.17
C LYS A 265 5.17 2.51 16.43
N MET A 266 3.89 2.24 16.66
CA MET A 266 2.77 3.05 16.17
C MET A 266 1.69 3.11 17.23
N GLU A 267 1.28 4.32 17.61
CA GLU A 267 0.20 4.53 18.60
C GLU A 267 0.43 3.77 19.93
N GLY A 268 1.69 3.67 20.37
CA GLY A 268 2.04 2.96 21.61
C GLY A 268 2.26 1.45 21.46
N MET A 269 1.90 0.86 20.33
CA MET A 269 2.03 -0.58 20.04
C MET A 269 3.29 -0.89 19.24
N TYR A 270 3.90 -2.04 19.49
CA TYR A 270 5.04 -2.56 18.74
C TYR A 270 4.56 -3.51 17.63
N PHE A 271 5.14 -3.36 16.45
CA PHE A 271 4.89 -4.21 15.29
C PHE A 271 6.22 -4.73 14.76
N PRO A 272 6.31 -6.02 14.37
CA PRO A 272 7.51 -6.50 13.71
C PRO A 272 7.73 -5.73 12.40
N VAL A 273 8.99 -5.52 12.04
CA VAL A 273 9.32 -5.02 10.70
C VAL A 273 8.91 -6.07 9.69
N ILE A 274 8.11 -5.67 8.70
CA ILE A 274 7.58 -6.59 7.69
C ILE A 274 7.74 -6.03 6.29
N VAL A 275 7.90 -6.93 5.33
CA VAL A 275 7.78 -6.63 3.91
C VAL A 275 6.82 -7.62 3.27
N PHE A 276 5.70 -7.11 2.79
CA PHE A 276 4.70 -7.89 2.07
C PHE A 276 5.10 -8.01 0.60
N GLU A 277 5.04 -9.22 0.07
CA GLU A 277 5.44 -9.56 -1.29
C GLU A 277 4.22 -9.96 -2.15
N ARG A 278 3.64 -8.99 -2.85
CA ARG A 278 2.43 -9.21 -3.66
C ARG A 278 2.55 -10.29 -4.74
N HIS A 279 3.77 -10.55 -5.20
CA HIS A 279 4.05 -11.58 -6.21
C HIS A 279 4.00 -12.98 -5.61
N TRP A 280 4.41 -13.13 -4.34
CA TRP A 280 4.20 -14.37 -3.58
C TRP A 280 2.72 -14.58 -3.29
N PHE A 281 1.98 -13.54 -2.89
CA PHE A 281 0.54 -13.66 -2.65
C PHE A 281 -0.20 -14.09 -3.91
N ARG A 282 0.13 -13.47 -5.04
CA ARG A 282 -0.35 -13.86 -6.37
C ARG A 282 -0.08 -15.34 -6.67
N LYS A 283 1.14 -15.81 -6.43
CA LYS A 283 1.53 -17.20 -6.68
C LYS A 283 0.85 -18.19 -5.73
N LEU A 284 0.83 -17.89 -4.43
CA LEU A 284 0.31 -18.76 -3.37
C LEU A 284 -1.21 -18.90 -3.41
N THR A 285 -1.91 -17.87 -3.90
CA THR A 285 -3.37 -17.93 -4.13
C THR A 285 -3.73 -18.57 -5.47
N GLY A 286 -2.77 -19.15 -6.19
CA GLY A 286 -2.99 -19.75 -7.50
C GLY A 286 -3.53 -18.76 -8.53
N TYR A 287 -3.10 -17.48 -8.45
CA TYR A 287 -3.53 -16.40 -9.34
C TYR A 287 -5.04 -16.07 -9.24
N LYS A 288 -5.75 -16.55 -8.22
CA LYS A 288 -7.19 -16.34 -8.02
C LYS A 288 -7.61 -14.86 -8.04
N PHE A 289 -6.73 -13.99 -7.55
CA PHE A 289 -6.96 -12.55 -7.43
C PHE A 289 -6.31 -11.73 -8.58
N ASP A 290 -5.76 -12.38 -9.60
CA ASP A 290 -4.93 -11.79 -10.66
C ASP A 290 -5.73 -11.25 -11.87
N ARG A 291 -6.86 -10.58 -11.61
CA ARG A 291 -7.86 -10.03 -12.56
C ARG A 291 -9.05 -10.97 -12.82
N LYS A 292 -10.27 -10.42 -12.79
CA LYS A 292 -11.42 -11.09 -13.39
C LYS A 292 -11.16 -11.30 -14.89
N THR A 293 -11.19 -12.57 -15.26
CA THR A 293 -11.45 -13.11 -16.59
C THR A 293 -12.61 -12.35 -17.29
N ASN A 294 -12.39 -12.00 -18.56
CA ASN A 294 -13.40 -11.67 -19.60
C ASN A 294 -14.22 -10.36 -19.52
N LYS A 295 -13.59 -9.18 -19.63
CA LYS A 295 -14.16 -8.07 -20.42
C LYS A 295 -13.14 -6.96 -20.70
N VAL A 296 -12.87 -6.77 -21.99
CA VAL A 296 -12.28 -5.62 -22.70
C VAL A 296 -11.10 -4.90 -22.02
N ILE A 297 -9.95 -5.06 -22.67
CA ILE A 297 -8.75 -4.24 -22.50
C ILE A 297 -9.09 -2.80 -22.89
N SER A 298 -9.43 -1.95 -21.92
CA SER A 298 -9.28 -0.49 -22.06
C SER A 298 -9.15 0.17 -20.68
N GLU A 299 -7.94 0.67 -20.41
CA GLU A 299 -7.66 1.83 -19.54
C GLU A 299 -7.58 1.68 -18.01
N SER A 300 -7.51 0.47 -17.45
CA SER A 300 -6.94 0.26 -16.10
C SER A 300 -5.83 -0.79 -16.15
N LYS A 301 -4.56 -0.39 -15.99
CA LYS A 301 -3.42 -1.32 -15.89
C LYS A 301 -3.44 -2.17 -14.61
N PHE A 302 -4.25 -1.79 -13.63
CA PHE A 302 -4.26 -2.32 -12.28
C PHE A 302 -5.46 -3.28 -12.09
N SER A 303 -5.17 -4.51 -11.65
CA SER A 303 -6.19 -5.42 -11.12
C SER A 303 -6.81 -4.81 -9.86
N GLU A 304 -8.00 -5.25 -9.49
CA GLU A 304 -8.68 -4.85 -8.23
C GLU A 304 -7.78 -4.97 -6.98
N TYR A 305 -6.82 -5.88 -7.02
CA TYR A 305 -5.90 -6.18 -5.93
C TYR A 305 -4.45 -5.83 -6.28
N SER A 306 -4.18 -4.93 -7.22
CA SER A 306 -2.82 -4.71 -7.73
C SER A 306 -1.79 -4.28 -6.68
N ASP A 307 -2.25 -3.68 -5.58
CA ASP A 307 -1.43 -3.29 -4.45
C ASP A 307 -0.98 -4.49 -3.60
N ILE A 308 -1.70 -5.62 -3.63
CA ILE A 308 -1.41 -6.84 -2.83
C ILE A 308 -1.28 -8.14 -3.66
N CYS A 309 -1.62 -8.10 -4.94
CA CYS A 309 -1.59 -9.23 -5.87
C CYS A 309 -1.18 -8.73 -7.25
N GLY A 310 0.04 -9.04 -7.67
CA GLY A 310 0.59 -8.59 -8.95
C GLY A 310 2.03 -9.06 -9.16
N PRO A 311 2.71 -8.59 -10.22
CA PRO A 311 4.16 -8.76 -10.40
C PRO A 311 4.95 -8.17 -9.22
N GLU A 312 6.26 -8.43 -9.11
CA GLU A 312 7.11 -7.83 -8.07
C GLU A 312 6.97 -6.29 -7.99
N TYR A 313 7.20 -5.72 -6.80
CA TYR A 313 7.28 -4.26 -6.67
C TYR A 313 8.54 -3.73 -7.34
N LYS A 314 8.50 -2.49 -7.79
CA LYS A 314 9.69 -1.84 -8.37
C LYS A 314 10.46 -1.13 -7.25
N LYS A 315 11.78 -1.31 -7.22
CA LYS A 315 12.66 -0.45 -6.41
C LYS A 315 12.58 0.98 -6.93
N GLN A 316 12.44 1.93 -6.01
CA GLN A 316 12.35 3.35 -6.35
C GLN A 316 13.71 3.84 -6.85
N LYS A 317 13.82 4.16 -8.15
CA LYS A 317 15.03 4.79 -8.70
C LYS A 317 14.91 6.31 -8.57
N LYS A 318 15.79 6.95 -7.78
CA LYS A 318 15.97 8.41 -7.83
C LYS A 318 16.59 8.75 -9.17
N ILE A 319 15.80 9.27 -10.10
CA ILE A 319 16.31 9.95 -11.30
C ILE A 319 15.90 11.41 -11.14
N ASN A 320 16.89 12.29 -11.01
CA ASN A 320 16.73 13.76 -11.03
C ASN A 320 15.59 14.28 -10.13
N ASN A 321 15.60 13.93 -8.84
CA ASN A 321 14.68 14.44 -7.80
C ASN A 321 13.17 14.30 -8.09
N LYS A 322 12.76 13.46 -9.06
CA LYS A 322 11.35 13.13 -9.32
C LYS A 322 11.10 11.64 -9.07
N ASN A 323 10.32 11.34 -8.04
CA ASN A 323 9.83 9.99 -7.77
C ASN A 323 8.88 9.56 -8.91
N LYS A 324 9.29 8.59 -9.74
CA LYS A 324 8.58 8.19 -10.96
C LYS A 324 7.51 7.10 -10.76
N TYR A 325 7.48 6.45 -9.60
CA TYR A 325 6.53 5.38 -9.27
C TYR A 325 5.59 5.83 -8.15
N SER A 326 4.30 5.45 -8.22
CA SER A 326 3.37 5.66 -7.11
C SER A 326 3.72 4.75 -5.92
N GLU A 327 3.27 5.10 -4.71
CA GLU A 327 3.46 4.25 -3.51
C GLU A 327 2.89 2.83 -3.70
N ASP A 328 1.87 2.66 -4.55
CA ASP A 328 1.28 1.35 -4.91
C ASP A 328 2.17 0.48 -5.81
N GLU A 329 3.14 1.09 -6.49
CA GLU A 329 4.10 0.39 -7.36
C GLU A 329 5.42 0.04 -6.66
N THR A 330 5.63 0.56 -5.45
CA THR A 330 6.85 0.36 -4.66
C THR A 330 6.54 -0.33 -3.33
N TYR A 331 7.58 -0.71 -2.59
CA TYR A 331 7.41 -1.30 -1.25
C TYR A 331 6.79 -0.31 -0.24
N GLY A 332 6.98 1.00 -0.40
CA GLY A 332 6.36 2.00 0.49
C GLY A 332 6.81 1.91 1.97
N THR A 333 6.02 2.49 2.87
CA THR A 333 6.36 2.66 4.29
C THR A 333 6.00 1.45 5.17
N LYS A 334 6.54 1.36 6.39
CA LYS A 334 6.21 0.30 7.38
C LYS A 334 4.70 0.18 7.62
N ASN A 335 3.97 1.30 7.68
CA ASN A 335 2.51 1.31 7.82
C ASN A 335 1.80 0.74 6.57
N LEU A 336 2.25 1.13 5.36
CA LEU A 336 1.67 0.60 4.12
C LEU A 336 1.83 -0.93 4.02
N GLN A 337 2.95 -1.48 4.50
CA GLN A 337 3.18 -2.92 4.55
C GLN A 337 2.16 -3.64 5.44
N LEU A 338 1.88 -3.08 6.63
CA LEU A 338 0.85 -3.63 7.53
C LEU A 338 -0.53 -3.56 6.90
N ILE A 339 -0.86 -2.46 6.21
CA ILE A 339 -2.13 -2.32 5.47
C ILE A 339 -2.24 -3.40 4.38
N ARG A 340 -1.18 -3.63 3.59
CA ARG A 340 -1.14 -4.64 2.52
C ARG A 340 -1.35 -6.05 3.03
N LEU A 341 -0.56 -6.44 4.04
CA LEU A 341 -0.70 -7.75 4.69
C LEU A 341 -2.12 -7.95 5.19
N SER A 342 -2.67 -6.93 5.84
CA SER A 342 -4.00 -6.99 6.44
C SER A 342 -5.12 -7.12 5.43
N LYS A 343 -5.00 -6.46 4.27
CA LYS A 343 -5.91 -6.66 3.13
C LYS A 343 -5.79 -8.09 2.60
N ALA A 344 -4.57 -8.57 2.39
CA ALA A 344 -4.32 -9.93 1.89
C ALA A 344 -4.85 -11.01 2.84
N TYR A 345 -4.64 -10.85 4.15
CA TYR A 345 -5.04 -11.81 5.18
C TYR A 345 -6.56 -12.00 5.25
N LYS A 346 -7.32 -10.95 4.93
CA LYS A 346 -8.78 -11.01 4.84
C LYS A 346 -9.27 -11.78 3.60
N LEU A 347 -8.45 -11.90 2.56
CA LEU A 347 -8.76 -12.66 1.35
C LEU A 347 -8.32 -14.12 1.46
N ASP A 348 -7.11 -14.34 1.96
CA ASP A 348 -6.52 -15.65 2.16
C ASP A 348 -5.50 -15.56 3.30
N LYS A 349 -5.89 -16.06 4.49
CA LYS A 349 -5.10 -15.95 5.71
C LYS A 349 -3.72 -16.60 5.54
N GLU A 350 -3.71 -17.83 5.05
CA GLU A 350 -2.48 -18.62 4.95
C GLU A 350 -1.55 -18.04 3.88
N ALA A 351 -2.07 -17.74 2.69
CA ALA A 351 -1.26 -17.15 1.63
C ALA A 351 -0.70 -15.79 2.04
N ALA A 352 -1.47 -14.96 2.76
CA ALA A 352 -1.01 -13.64 3.20
C ALA A 352 0.16 -13.72 4.17
N LEU A 353 0.06 -14.54 5.21
CA LEU A 353 1.15 -14.72 6.18
C LEU A 353 2.40 -15.30 5.52
N LYS A 354 2.23 -16.25 4.59
CA LYS A 354 3.33 -16.84 3.82
C LYS A 354 3.98 -15.85 2.84
N SER A 355 3.26 -14.83 2.39
CA SER A 355 3.72 -13.83 1.43
C SER A 355 4.42 -12.64 2.06
N CYS A 356 4.78 -12.72 3.33
CA CYS A 356 5.37 -11.62 4.06
C CYS A 356 6.68 -12.09 4.72
N SER A 357 7.72 -11.27 4.68
CA SER A 357 8.92 -11.44 5.52
C SER A 357 8.74 -10.74 6.86
N TRP A 358 9.39 -11.27 7.89
CA TRP A 358 9.14 -10.87 9.27
C TRP A 358 10.43 -10.66 10.06
N GLY A 359 10.44 -9.58 10.85
CA GLY A 359 11.42 -9.31 11.90
C GLY A 359 12.82 -8.97 11.39
N MET A 360 13.78 -9.01 12.31
CA MET A 360 15.18 -8.63 12.11
C MET A 360 15.85 -9.34 10.94
N PHE A 361 15.52 -10.62 10.72
CA PHE A 361 16.16 -11.47 9.71
C PHE A 361 15.32 -11.64 8.45
N GLN A 362 14.19 -10.92 8.34
CA GLN A 362 13.29 -10.93 7.18
C GLN A 362 12.97 -12.33 6.63
N ILE A 363 12.72 -13.29 7.53
CA ILE A 363 12.37 -14.65 7.11
C ILE A 363 10.98 -14.65 6.50
N MET A 364 10.87 -15.12 5.25
CA MET A 364 9.58 -15.27 4.57
C MET A 364 8.68 -16.28 5.28
N GLY A 365 7.40 -15.96 5.48
CA GLY A 365 6.45 -16.83 6.16
C GLY A 365 6.19 -18.16 5.45
N PHE A 366 6.48 -18.28 4.15
CA PHE A 366 6.44 -19.57 3.46
C PHE A 366 7.51 -20.55 3.97
N ASN A 367 8.58 -20.06 4.62
CA ASN A 367 9.64 -20.85 5.25
C ASN A 367 9.34 -21.21 6.72
N HIS A 368 8.09 -21.11 7.19
CA HIS A 368 7.74 -21.38 8.58
C HIS A 368 8.17 -22.80 9.04
N LEU A 369 8.12 -23.80 8.16
CA LEU A 369 8.57 -25.17 8.47
C LEU A 369 10.08 -25.22 8.72
N GLU A 370 10.87 -24.60 7.85
CA GLU A 370 12.31 -24.45 8.02
C GLU A 370 12.64 -23.62 9.25
N ALA A 371 11.81 -22.65 9.62
CA ALA A 371 11.95 -21.84 10.83
C ALA A 371 11.47 -22.57 12.11
N GLY A 372 11.05 -23.83 12.04
CA GLY A 372 10.70 -24.64 13.21
C GLY A 372 9.21 -24.69 13.57
N TYR A 373 8.33 -24.10 12.77
CA TYR A 373 6.91 -23.96 13.08
C TYR A 373 6.04 -24.85 12.20
N SER A 374 4.95 -25.39 12.76
CA SER A 374 3.99 -26.21 12.02
C SER A 374 3.07 -25.42 11.10
N THR A 375 2.86 -24.13 11.38
CA THR A 375 1.99 -23.25 10.58
C THR A 375 2.60 -21.86 10.42
N ALA A 376 2.24 -21.17 9.33
CA ALA A 376 2.61 -19.77 9.14
C ALA A 376 2.01 -18.87 10.25
N PHE A 377 0.86 -19.24 10.80
CA PHE A 377 0.22 -18.49 11.88
C PHE A 377 1.02 -18.54 13.19
N SER A 378 1.47 -19.72 13.62
CA SER A 378 2.32 -19.87 14.82
C SER A 378 3.66 -19.17 14.65
N PHE A 379 4.25 -19.24 13.44
CA PHE A 379 5.46 -18.50 13.11
C PHE A 379 5.27 -17.00 13.28
N VAL A 380 4.22 -16.42 12.68
CA VAL A 380 3.98 -14.97 12.73
C VAL A 380 3.70 -14.47 14.15
N LYS A 381 2.97 -15.25 14.97
CA LYS A 381 2.77 -14.91 16.38
C LYS A 381 4.09 -14.72 17.10
N ASP A 382 5.00 -15.67 16.99
CA ASP A 382 6.31 -15.59 17.63
C ASP A 382 7.16 -14.45 17.05
N MET A 383 7.09 -14.20 15.74
CA MET A 383 7.80 -13.06 15.12
C MET A 383 7.33 -11.71 15.65
N SER A 384 6.06 -11.61 16.05
CA SER A 384 5.48 -10.39 16.63
C SER A 384 5.72 -10.25 18.13
N LYS A 385 6.16 -11.32 18.80
CA LYS A 385 6.26 -11.39 20.24
C LYS A 385 7.54 -10.76 20.78
N SER A 386 8.71 -11.12 20.26
CA SER A 386 9.96 -10.48 20.70
C SER A 386 11.13 -10.74 19.76
N GLU A 387 12.21 -10.00 19.95
CA GLU A 387 13.46 -10.19 19.19
C GLU A 387 14.04 -11.58 19.42
N PHE A 388 13.97 -12.07 20.66
CA PHE A 388 14.40 -13.42 21.01
C PHE A 388 13.69 -14.50 20.17
N HIS A 389 12.37 -14.41 19.98
CA HIS A 389 11.63 -15.38 19.18
C HIS A 389 11.99 -15.26 17.68
N GLN A 390 12.21 -14.04 17.17
CA GLN A 390 12.76 -13.82 15.82
C GLN A 390 14.12 -14.49 15.65
N PHE A 391 14.95 -14.45 16.69
CA PHE A 391 16.27 -15.06 16.70
C PHE A 391 16.24 -16.60 16.71
N GLU A 392 15.36 -17.19 17.52
CA GLU A 392 15.17 -18.65 17.54
C GLU A 392 14.65 -19.19 16.20
N ALA A 393 13.71 -18.48 15.56
CA ALA A 393 13.26 -18.83 14.22
C ALA A 393 14.37 -18.72 13.17
N PHE A 394 15.24 -17.70 13.28
CA PHE A 394 16.40 -17.55 12.42
C PHE A 394 17.40 -18.69 12.59
N LYS A 395 17.66 -19.12 13.82
CA LYS A 395 18.51 -20.29 14.09
C LYS A 395 17.98 -21.53 13.38
N ASP A 396 16.71 -21.88 13.61
CA ASP A 396 16.10 -23.06 12.99
C ASP A 396 16.11 -22.94 11.45
N PHE A 397 15.78 -21.77 10.93
CA PHE A 397 15.83 -21.48 9.50
C PHE A 397 17.22 -21.75 8.92
N CYS A 398 18.29 -21.32 9.59
CA CYS A 398 19.66 -21.56 9.14
C CYS A 398 20.01 -23.05 9.13
N LEU A 399 19.62 -23.79 10.19
CA LEU A 399 19.93 -25.20 10.35
C LEU A 399 19.15 -26.09 9.35
N ARG A 400 17.91 -25.74 9.02
CA ARG A 400 17.01 -26.61 8.24
C ARG A 400 16.93 -26.25 6.75
N THR A 401 17.16 -24.99 6.39
CA THR A 401 16.99 -24.51 5.01
C THR A 401 17.84 -25.28 4.01
N LYS A 402 17.19 -25.75 2.94
CA LYS A 402 17.79 -26.54 1.87
C LYS A 402 18.57 -27.76 2.37
N ARG A 403 18.10 -28.38 3.47
CA ARG A 403 18.75 -29.51 4.17
C ARG A 403 20.13 -29.13 4.73
N GLY A 404 20.21 -27.98 5.39
CA GLY A 404 21.44 -27.49 6.04
C GLY A 404 22.43 -26.77 5.12
N ARG A 405 22.13 -26.61 3.82
CA ARG A 405 23.04 -25.91 2.90
C ARG A 405 23.21 -24.43 3.22
N LEU A 406 22.19 -23.79 3.81
CA LEU A 406 22.35 -22.41 4.30
C LEU A 406 23.38 -22.38 5.43
N ARG A 407 23.25 -23.24 6.44
CA ARG A 407 24.27 -23.42 7.48
C ARG A 407 25.66 -23.61 6.88
N ASP A 408 25.84 -24.53 5.93
CA ASP A 408 27.16 -24.78 5.34
C ASP A 408 27.75 -23.51 4.69
N ALA A 409 26.91 -22.72 4.01
CA ALA A 409 27.32 -21.44 3.44
C ALA A 409 27.67 -20.39 4.52
N LEU A 410 26.96 -20.36 5.65
CA LEU A 410 27.28 -19.49 6.79
C LEU A 410 28.63 -19.86 7.41
N VAL A 411 28.89 -21.16 7.60
CA VAL A 411 30.15 -21.69 8.14
C VAL A 411 31.32 -21.37 7.21
N SER A 412 31.14 -21.59 5.90
CA SER A 412 32.18 -21.32 4.91
C SER A 412 32.27 -19.86 4.49
N LYS A 413 31.42 -18.97 5.04
CA LYS A 413 31.33 -17.55 4.68
C LYS A 413 31.12 -17.33 3.16
N ASP A 414 30.36 -18.22 2.54
CA ASP A 414 30.05 -18.16 1.12
C ASP A 414 28.90 -17.15 0.88
N TRP A 415 29.29 -15.88 0.78
CA TRP A 415 28.36 -14.75 0.67
C TRP A 415 27.40 -14.86 -0.52
N GLU A 416 27.84 -15.45 -1.64
CA GLU A 416 26.98 -15.65 -2.80
C GLU A 416 25.94 -16.74 -2.55
N LYS A 417 26.33 -17.86 -1.92
CA LYS A 417 25.36 -18.90 -1.54
C LYS A 417 24.38 -18.40 -0.50
N ILE A 418 24.83 -17.65 0.51
CA ILE A 418 23.95 -17.02 1.51
C ILE A 418 22.91 -16.14 0.79
N ALA A 419 23.37 -15.25 -0.11
CA ALA A 419 22.49 -14.39 -0.90
C ALA A 419 21.46 -15.19 -1.72
N SER A 420 21.89 -16.28 -2.35
CA SER A 420 20.99 -17.14 -3.15
C SER A 420 19.99 -17.91 -2.30
N HIS A 421 20.34 -18.30 -1.08
CA HIS A 421 19.44 -19.01 -0.18
C HIS A 421 18.35 -18.08 0.38
N TYR A 422 18.69 -16.82 0.65
CA TYR A 422 17.73 -15.79 1.07
C TYR A 422 16.84 -15.29 -0.06
N ASN A 423 17.44 -14.92 -1.20
CA ASN A 423 16.77 -14.16 -2.26
C ASN A 423 16.47 -14.98 -3.52
N GLY A 424 16.83 -16.27 -3.52
CA GLY A 424 16.70 -17.15 -4.68
C GLY A 424 17.78 -16.94 -5.74
N ASN A 425 17.79 -17.80 -6.77
CA ASN A 425 18.86 -17.84 -7.77
C ASN A 425 18.98 -16.55 -8.62
N ASN A 426 17.92 -15.74 -8.70
CA ASN A 426 17.90 -14.50 -9.46
C ASN A 426 18.39 -13.27 -8.66
N TRP A 427 18.93 -13.48 -7.45
CA TRP A 427 19.31 -12.40 -6.55
C TRP A 427 20.27 -11.38 -7.17
N LYS A 428 21.20 -11.81 -8.04
CA LYS A 428 22.16 -10.91 -8.70
C LYS A 428 21.48 -9.85 -9.57
N ASN A 429 20.32 -10.15 -10.16
CA ASN A 429 19.57 -9.19 -10.97
C ASN A 429 18.71 -8.24 -10.11
N VAL A 430 18.30 -8.70 -8.92
CA VAL A 430 17.42 -7.95 -8.01
C VAL A 430 18.22 -7.06 -7.05
N ASN A 431 19.33 -7.58 -6.54
CA ASN A 431 20.22 -6.92 -5.60
C ASN A 431 21.68 -7.39 -5.81
N PRO A 432 22.39 -6.90 -6.84
CA PRO A 432 23.75 -7.34 -7.15
C PRO A 432 24.75 -7.10 -6.00
N ASP A 433 24.51 -6.09 -5.16
CA ASP A 433 25.41 -5.71 -4.07
C ASP A 433 25.20 -6.54 -2.79
N TYR A 434 24.21 -7.45 -2.75
CA TYR A 434 23.84 -8.18 -1.53
C TYR A 434 25.02 -8.94 -0.90
N ALA A 435 25.73 -9.75 -1.69
CA ALA A 435 26.87 -10.53 -1.19
C ALA A 435 28.06 -9.64 -0.78
N ILE A 436 28.30 -8.53 -1.51
CA ILE A 436 29.35 -7.56 -1.20
C ILE A 436 29.05 -6.87 0.14
N ASN A 437 27.79 -6.49 0.35
CA ASN A 437 27.34 -5.86 1.59
C ASN A 437 27.45 -6.80 2.78
N LEU A 438 27.06 -8.08 2.64
CA LEU A 438 27.26 -9.09 3.68
C LEU A 438 28.72 -9.17 4.12
N LYS A 439 29.66 -9.26 3.17
CA LYS A 439 31.08 -9.27 3.49
C LYS A 439 31.50 -7.99 4.22
N LYS A 440 31.05 -6.82 3.75
CA LYS A 440 31.36 -5.53 4.38
C LYS A 440 30.87 -5.46 5.81
N PHE A 441 29.66 -5.94 6.10
CA PHE A 441 29.11 -5.97 7.45
C PHE A 441 29.82 -6.99 8.33
N PHE A 442 30.17 -8.16 7.78
CA PHE A 442 31.00 -9.13 8.48
C PHE A 442 32.35 -8.52 8.90
N ASP A 443 33.03 -7.83 7.97
CA ASP A 443 34.32 -7.17 8.24
C ASP A 443 34.17 -6.07 9.32
N LYS A 444 33.02 -5.37 9.36
CA LYS A 444 32.68 -4.40 10.42
C LYS A 444 32.60 -5.10 11.77
N TYR A 445 31.80 -6.14 11.93
CA TYR A 445 31.58 -6.81 13.22
C TYR A 445 32.78 -7.64 13.69
N SER A 446 33.55 -8.22 12.77
CA SER A 446 34.77 -8.97 13.10
C SER A 446 35.84 -8.08 13.74
N LYS A 447 35.94 -6.82 13.32
CA LYS A 447 36.86 -5.86 13.94
C LYS A 447 36.49 -5.60 15.39
N TYR A 448 35.21 -5.38 15.69
CA TYR A 448 34.74 -5.10 17.04
C TYR A 448 34.96 -6.26 18.02
N GLU A 449 34.92 -7.51 17.55
CA GLU A 449 35.19 -8.69 18.38
C GLU A 449 36.67 -8.81 18.76
N ASN A 450 37.60 -8.31 17.94
CA ASN A 450 39.04 -8.33 18.25
C ASN A 450 39.49 -7.25 19.25
N TYR A 451 38.61 -6.32 19.64
CA TYR A 451 38.90 -5.24 20.61
C TYR A 451 38.23 -5.45 21.97
N LYS A 452 37.47 -6.53 22.15
CA LYS A 452 36.93 -6.97 23.45
C LYS A 452 37.73 -8.17 23.94
#